data_AF-A0A917E322-F1
#
_entry.id   AF-A0A917E322-F1
#
_cell.length_a   1.000
_cell.length_b   1.000
_cell.length_c   1.000
_cell.angle_alpha   90.00
_cell.angle_beta   90.00
_cell.angle_gamma   90.00
#
_symmetry.space_group_name_H-M   'P 1'
#
loop_
_entity.id
_entity.type
_entity.pdbx_description
1 polymer ?
#
loop_
_entity_poly.entity_id
_entity_poly.type
_entity_poly.pdbx_seq_one_letter_code
_entity_poly.pdbx_strand_id
1 'polypeptide(L)' 'MDSVTVADLQAYLKTHWEAVKTELLAGTYRPTPVKRVAIPKPGGGVRLLGIPTVMDRFLQQALLQVMNPIFLIFIQTYDA' A
#
# COMPACT_ATOMS: atom_id res chain seq x y z
N MET A 1 -11.42 -2.68 10.64
CA MET A 1 -10.86 -1.89 9.51
C MET A 1 -10.65 -0.50 10.07
N ASP A 2 -9.41 -0.10 10.24
CA ASP A 2 -9.11 1.11 10.99
C ASP A 2 -9.65 2.31 10.21
N SER A 3 -10.53 3.08 10.85
CA SER A 3 -11.20 4.25 10.27
C SER A 3 -10.25 5.44 10.08
N VAL A 4 -8.94 5.20 10.07
CA VAL A 4 -7.88 6.19 9.86
C VAL A 4 -7.98 6.69 8.43
N THR A 5 -8.12 7.99 8.26
CA THR A 5 -8.16 8.64 6.95
C THR A 5 -6.76 9.03 6.48
N VAL A 6 -6.65 9.50 5.24
CA VAL A 6 -5.37 10.05 4.74
C VAL A 6 -4.94 11.28 5.54
N ALA A 7 -5.88 12.10 6.00
CA ALA A 7 -5.59 13.28 6.81
C ALA A 7 -4.99 12.91 8.18
N ASP A 8 -5.40 11.78 8.73
CA ASP A 8 -4.95 11.31 10.05
C ASP A 8 -3.57 10.65 10.01
N LEU A 9 -3.09 10.26 8.80
CA LEU A 9 -1.90 9.43 8.64
C LEU A 9 -0.67 9.99 9.34
N GLN A 10 -0.43 11.29 9.24
CA GLN A 10 0.77 11.89 9.82
C GLN A 10 0.76 11.77 11.36
N ALA A 11 -0.38 12.04 11.99
CA ALA A 11 -0.53 11.90 13.44
C ALA A 11 -0.47 10.43 13.87
N TYR A 12 -1.08 9.55 13.08
CA TYR A 12 -1.06 8.10 13.29
C TYR A 12 0.37 7.56 13.26
N LEU A 13 1.18 7.96 12.28
CA LEU A 13 2.60 7.59 12.17
C LEU A 13 3.40 8.08 13.38
N LYS A 14 3.24 9.34 13.79
CA LYS A 14 3.97 9.87 14.98
C LYS A 14 3.75 9.02 16.24
N THR A 15 2.59 8.38 16.34
CA THR A 15 2.22 7.57 17.51
C THR A 15 2.63 6.11 17.36
N HIS A 16 2.47 5.52 16.17
CA HIS A 16 2.60 4.07 15.97
C HIS A 16 3.85 3.64 15.20
N TRP A 17 4.65 4.58 14.68
CA TRP A 17 5.75 4.28 13.77
C TRP A 17 6.80 3.35 14.37
N GLU A 18 7.21 3.55 15.62
CA GLU A 18 8.28 2.73 16.22
C GLU A 18 7.88 1.25 16.34
N ALA A 19 6.61 0.97 16.67
CA ALA A 19 6.10 -0.40 16.70
C ALA A 19 6.10 -1.02 15.29
N VAL A 20 5.54 -0.31 14.31
CA VAL A 20 5.49 -0.80 12.92
C VAL A 20 6.90 -1.01 12.35
N LYS A 21 7.83 -0.07 12.60
CA LYS A 21 9.22 -0.19 12.17
C LYS A 21 9.89 -1.41 12.79
N THR A 22 9.66 -1.66 14.08
CA THR A 22 10.21 -2.84 14.76
C THR A 22 9.71 -4.13 14.12
N GLU A 23 8.41 -4.24 13.85
CA GLU A 23 7.82 -5.40 13.17
C GLU A 23 8.32 -5.58 11.74
N LEU A 24 8.52 -4.48 11.01
CA LEU A 24 9.08 -4.53 9.65
C LEU A 24 10.51 -5.05 9.66
N LEU A 25 11.36 -4.54 10.56
CA LEU A 25 12.74 -4.98 10.70
C LEU A 25 12.85 -6.43 11.18
N ALA A 26 11.92 -6.87 12.03
CA ALA A 26 11.83 -8.25 12.50
C ALA A 26 11.19 -9.22 11.48
N GLY A 27 10.63 -8.72 10.38
CA GLY A 27 9.88 -9.54 9.40
C GLY A 27 8.55 -10.07 9.92
N THR A 28 8.06 -9.54 11.04
CA THR A 28 6.82 -9.99 11.70
C THR A 28 5.61 -9.16 11.31
N TYR A 29 5.79 -8.01 10.64
CA TYR A 29 4.69 -7.17 10.16
C TYR A 29 3.71 -7.99 9.30
N ARG A 30 2.42 -7.85 9.56
CA ARG A 30 1.34 -8.49 8.81
C ARG A 30 0.40 -7.43 8.26
N PRO A 31 0.36 -7.23 6.93
CA PRO A 31 -0.59 -6.29 6.32
C PRO A 31 -2.03 -6.64 6.65
N THR A 32 -2.88 -5.63 6.78
CA THR A 32 -4.28 -5.85 7.11
C THR A 32 -5.05 -6.34 5.88
N PRO A 33 -6.06 -7.23 6.04
CA PRO A 33 -6.92 -7.63 4.93
C PRO A 33 -7.56 -6.44 4.22
N VAL A 34 -7.49 -6.44 2.88
CA VAL A 34 -8.02 -5.35 2.05
C VAL A 34 -9.55 -5.29 2.11
N LYS A 35 -10.12 -4.07 2.15
CA LYS A 35 -11.56 -3.86 2.02
C LYS A 35 -12.01 -4.11 0.60
N ARG A 36 -13.02 -4.96 0.42
CA ARG A 36 -13.64 -5.19 -0.89
C ARG A 36 -14.69 -4.11 -1.16
N VAL A 37 -14.56 -3.44 -2.31
CA VAL A 37 -15.55 -2.46 -2.78
C VAL A 37 -15.93 -2.77 -4.22
N ALA A 38 -17.22 -2.94 -4.46
CA ALA A 38 -17.77 -3.08 -5.81
C ALA A 38 -18.02 -1.69 -6.41
N ILE A 39 -17.46 -1.42 -7.59
CA ILE A 39 -17.76 -0.21 -8.37
C ILE A 39 -18.26 -0.58 -9.77
N PRO A 40 -19.19 0.19 -10.36
CA PRO A 40 -19.65 -0.05 -11.72
C PRO A 40 -18.53 0.24 -12.73
N LYS A 41 -18.45 -0.55 -13.80
CA LYS A 41 -17.59 -0.25 -14.95
C LYS A 41 -18.36 0.60 -15.97
N PRO A 42 -17.67 1.50 -16.72
CA PRO A 42 -18.33 2.31 -17.76
C PRO A 42 -19.06 1.49 -18.85
N GLY A 43 -18.55 0.29 -19.18
CA GLY A 43 -19.14 -0.60 -20.20
C GLY A 43 -20.07 -1.69 -19.65
N GLY A 44 -20.54 -1.56 -18.40
CA GLY A 44 -21.36 -2.56 -17.74
C GLY A 44 -20.56 -3.58 -16.92
N GLY A 45 -21.25 -4.22 -15.98
CA GLY A 45 -20.66 -5.11 -14.98
C GLY A 45 -19.96 -4.37 -13.83
N VAL A 46 -19.30 -5.13 -12.96
CA VAL A 46 -18.71 -4.66 -11.70
C VAL A 46 -17.20 -4.88 -11.70
N ARG A 47 -16.44 -3.92 -11.14
CA ARG A 47 -15.05 -4.08 -10.75
C ARG A 47 -14.97 -4.18 -9.23
N LEU A 48 -14.39 -5.27 -8.74
CA LEU A 48 -14.08 -5.42 -7.32
C LEU A 48 -12.71 -4.78 -7.05
N LEU A 49 -12.68 -3.76 -6.20
CA LEU A 49 -11.46 -3.15 -5.69
C LEU A 49 -11.08 -3.79 -4.36
N GLY A 50 -9.78 -4.01 -4.16
CA GLY A 50 -9.19 -4.28 -2.86
C GLY A 50 -8.52 -3.00 -2.35
N ILE A 51 -9.07 -2.39 -1.31
CA ILE A 51 -8.56 -1.15 -0.74
C ILE A 51 -7.78 -1.49 0.55
N PRO A 52 -6.43 -1.40 0.56
CA PRO A 52 -5.64 -1.58 1.78
C PRO A 52 -5.87 -0.46 2.79
N THR A 53 -5.42 -0.64 4.03
CA THR A 53 -5.42 0.45 5.02
C THR A 53 -4.51 1.61 4.58
N VAL A 54 -4.66 2.79 5.19
CA VAL A 54 -3.79 3.92 4.86
C VAL A 54 -2.32 3.60 5.19
N MET A 55 -2.07 2.86 6.29
CA MET A 55 -0.72 2.44 6.67
C MET A 55 -0.12 1.47 5.64
N ASP A 56 -0.89 0.47 5.20
CA ASP A 56 -0.44 -0.47 4.17
C ASP A 56 -0.11 0.24 2.86
N ARG A 57 -0.95 1.20 2.43
CA ARG A 57 -0.69 1.99 1.22
C ARG A 57 0.56 2.84 1.34
N PHE A 58 0.82 3.42 2.52
CA PHE A 58 2.06 4.16 2.78
C PHE A 58 3.30 3.27 2.65
N LEU A 59 3.28 2.08 3.27
CA LEU A 59 4.40 1.14 3.18
C LEU A 59 4.60 0.60 1.76
N GLN A 60 3.52 0.26 1.06
CA GLN A 60 3.57 -0.16 -0.33
C GLN A 60 4.16 0.92 -1.24
N GLN A 61 3.81 2.20 -1.00
CA GLN A 61 4.38 3.31 -1.76
C GLN A 61 5.87 3.51 -1.47
N ALA A 62 6.29 3.39 -0.22
CA ALA A 62 7.70 3.49 0.16
C ALA A 62 8.53 2.37 -0.51
N LEU A 63 8.01 1.14 -0.50
CA LEU A 63 8.63 0.01 -1.19
C LEU A 63 8.71 0.26 -2.70
N LEU A 64 7.62 0.72 -3.31
CA LEU A 64 7.56 1.03 -4.74
C LEU A 64 8.61 2.08 -5.13
N GLN A 65 8.80 3.14 -4.35
CA GLN A 65 9.79 4.18 -4.66
C GLN A 65 11.22 3.64 -4.76
N VAL A 66 11.57 2.62 -3.96
CA VAL A 66 12.89 1.98 -3.97
C VAL A 66 12.99 0.93 -5.09
N MET A 67 11.95 0.11 -5.26
CA MET A 67 11.95 -0.98 -6.26
C MET A 67 11.85 -0.45 -7.68
N ASN A 68 11.03 0.56 -7.93
CA ASN A 68 10.72 1.07 -9.26
C ASN A 68 11.97 1.42 -10.10
N PRO A 69 12.97 2.21 -9.63
CA PRO A 69 14.16 2.47 -10.44
C PRO A 69 14.97 1.21 -10.79
N ILE A 70 14.95 0.18 -9.93
CA ILE A 70 15.65 -1.09 -10.18
C ILE A 70 14.98 -1.86 -11.33
N PHE A 71 13.65 -1.98 -11.28
CA PHE A 71 12.91 -2.75 -12.28
C PHE A 71 12.64 -1.98 -13.57
N LEU A 72 12.49 -0.65 -13.52
CA LEU A 72 12.25 0.14 -14.72
C LEU A 72 13.44 0.12 -15.67
N ILE A 73 14.67 0.16 -15.14
CA ILE A 73 15.87 -0.01 -15.97
C ILE A 73 15.83 -1.36 -16.67
N PHE A 74 15.49 -2.44 -15.95
CA PHE A 74 15.38 -3.78 -16.54
C PHE A 74 14.31 -3.84 -17.64
N ILE A 75 13.09 -3.38 -17.35
CA ILE A 75 11.96 -3.42 -18.30
C ILE A 75 12.30 -2.63 -19.57
N GLN A 76 12.83 -1.41 -19.44
CA GLN A 76 13.15 -0.56 -20.62
C GLN A 76 14.34 -1.08 -21.45
N THR A 77 15.26 -1.83 -20.84
CA THR A 77 16.49 -2.29 -21.51
C THR A 77 16.31 -3.63 -22.25
N TYR A 78 15.36 -4.47 -21.80
CA TYR A 78 15.15 -5.81 -22.35
C TYR A 78 13.85 -5.97 -23.16
N ASP A 79 12.92 -5.01 -23.07
CA ASP A 79 11.71 -4.96 -23.91
C ASP A 79 11.85 -3.98 -25.12
N ALA A 80 13.08 -3.65 -25.53
CA ALA A 80 13.40 -2.79 -26.68
C ALA A 80 13.90 -3.56 -27.91
#